data_AF-A0A7X7RTS1-F1
#
_entry.id   AF-A0A7X7RTS1-F1
#
_cell.length_a   1.000
_cell.length_b   1.000
_cell.length_c   1.000
_cell.angle_alpha   90.00
_cell.angle_beta   90.00
_cell.angle_gamma   90.00
#
_symmetry.space_group_name_H-M   'P 1'
#
loop_
_entity.id
_entity.type
_entity.pdbx_description
1 polymer ?
#
loop_
_entity_poly.entity_id
_entity_poly.type
_entity_poly.pdbx_seq_one_letter_code
_entity_poly.pdbx_strand_id
1 'polypeptide(L)'
;MSEEQVLSPEQIRALQLKSLEMFNYLWDFCKQHELTIYFCGGCCIGALRHGGFVPWDDDVDVFMPRPDYEELARLWPLHADTQRYEYVRSTRDMVTGDLMAKICDATTTCISAYQRDKDIPHGLTLDILPLDGYPASASGRRMQMVWAYLFSLFCAQSVPVRHGGLMA
;
A
#
# COMPACT_ATOMS: atom_id res chain seq x y z
N MET A 1 14.30 1.11 21.23
CA MET A 1 14.48 0.14 20.13
C MET A 1 13.53 -1.00 20.41
N SER A 2 12.41 -1.07 19.69
CA SER A 2 11.52 -2.24 19.80
C SER A 2 12.26 -3.45 19.24
N GLU A 3 12.21 -4.58 19.95
CA GLU A 3 12.72 -5.85 19.43
C GLU A 3 12.08 -6.13 18.07
N GLU A 4 12.90 -6.43 17.07
CA GLU A 4 12.44 -6.80 15.74
C GLU A 4 11.79 -8.18 15.86
N GLN A 5 10.47 -8.24 15.70
CA GLN A 5 9.70 -9.45 15.92
C GLN A 5 9.97 -10.43 14.77
N VAL A 6 10.76 -11.47 15.03
CA VAL A 6 11.00 -12.53 14.05
C VAL A 6 9.78 -13.46 14.02
N LEU A 7 9.11 -13.53 12.88
CA LEU A 7 7.95 -14.40 12.67
C LEU A 7 8.39 -15.85 12.39
N SER A 8 7.69 -16.81 12.97
CA SER A 8 7.87 -18.22 12.64
C SER A 8 7.33 -18.55 11.23
N PRO A 9 7.80 -19.62 10.58
CA PRO A 9 7.26 -20.05 9.28
C PRO A 9 5.74 -20.25 9.28
N GLU A 10 5.18 -20.74 10.38
CA GLU A 10 3.73 -20.93 10.55
C GLU A 10 3.00 -19.59 10.64
N GLN A 11 3.59 -18.60 11.32
CA GLN A 11 3.03 -17.24 11.40
C GLN A 11 3.07 -16.54 10.04
N ILE A 12 4.19 -16.63 9.31
CA ILE A 12 4.30 -16.12 7.93
C ILE A 12 3.24 -16.78 7.06
N ARG A 13 3.06 -18.10 7.15
CA ARG A 13 2.05 -18.80 6.37
C ARG A 13 0.63 -18.34 6.69
N ALA A 14 0.33 -18.08 7.97
CA ALA A 14 -0.96 -17.55 8.39
C ALA A 14 -1.21 -16.14 7.81
N LEU A 15 -0.19 -15.28 7.82
CA LEU A 15 -0.25 -13.95 7.20
C LEU A 15 -0.50 -14.05 5.69
N GLN A 16 0.29 -14.86 4.97
CA GLN A 16 0.10 -15.07 3.52
C GLN A 16 -1.31 -15.52 3.16
N LEU A 17 -1.90 -16.44 3.93
CA LEU A 17 -3.27 -16.90 3.70
C LEU A 17 -4.29 -15.79 3.92
N LYS A 18 -4.07 -14.96 4.95
CA LYS A 18 -4.93 -13.81 5.23
C LYS A 18 -4.78 -12.70 4.18
N SER A 19 -3.56 -12.40 3.75
CA SER A 19 -3.30 -11.44 2.66
C SER A 19 -3.88 -11.92 1.33
N LEU A 20 -3.85 -13.24 1.06
CA LEU A 20 -4.49 -13.82 -0.14
C LEU A 20 -6.02 -13.68 -0.10
N GLU A 21 -6.64 -13.88 1.06
CA GLU A 21 -8.06 -13.66 1.26
C GLU A 21 -8.44 -12.20 0.94
N MET A 22 -7.69 -11.24 1.49
CA MET A 22 -7.87 -9.81 1.20
C MET A 22 -7.66 -9.50 -0.28
N PHE A 23 -6.62 -10.05 -0.90
CA PHE A 23 -6.36 -9.86 -2.33
C PHE A 23 -7.49 -10.42 -3.20
N ASN A 24 -8.02 -11.61 -2.89
CA ASN A 24 -9.14 -12.18 -3.65
C ASN A 24 -10.38 -11.27 -3.58
N TYR A 25 -10.64 -10.68 -2.41
CA TYR A 25 -11.72 -9.70 -2.25
C TYR A 25 -11.50 -8.46 -3.14
N LEU A 26 -10.31 -7.87 -3.10
CA LEU A 26 -9.95 -6.74 -3.97
C LEU A 26 -10.04 -7.13 -5.46
N TRP A 27 -9.56 -8.31 -5.83
CA TRP A 27 -9.57 -8.80 -7.20
C TRP A 27 -11.00 -8.95 -7.75
N ASP A 28 -11.89 -9.55 -6.97
CA ASP A 28 -13.30 -9.68 -7.36
C ASP A 28 -13.99 -8.32 -7.46
N PHE A 29 -13.69 -7.39 -6.53
CA PHE A 29 -14.16 -6.01 -6.62
C PHE A 29 -13.69 -5.33 -7.91
N CYS A 30 -12.39 -5.40 -8.21
CA CYS A 30 -11.81 -4.82 -9.42
C CYS A 30 -12.44 -5.41 -10.69
N LYS A 31 -12.68 -6.73 -10.73
CA LYS A 31 -13.35 -7.38 -11.86
C LYS A 31 -14.78 -6.90 -12.06
N GLN A 32 -15.53 -6.71 -10.97
CA GLN A 32 -16.92 -6.24 -11.04
C GLN A 32 -17.03 -4.80 -11.55
N HIS A 33 -16.00 -4.00 -11.29
CA HIS A 33 -15.95 -2.57 -11.63
C HIS A 33 -15.01 -2.25 -12.79
N GLU A 34 -14.51 -3.26 -13.51
CA GLU A 34 -13.62 -3.13 -14.67
C GLU A 34 -12.33 -2.32 -14.37
N LEU A 35 -11.81 -2.44 -13.16
CA LEU A 35 -10.57 -1.78 -12.73
C LEU A 35 -9.34 -2.64 -13.02
N THR A 36 -8.29 -2.04 -13.57
CA THR A 36 -7.04 -2.73 -13.85
C THR A 36 -6.15 -2.78 -12.62
N ILE A 37 -5.57 -3.95 -12.35
CA ILE A 37 -4.63 -4.18 -11.25
C ILE A 37 -3.52 -5.13 -11.71
N TYR A 38 -2.30 -4.89 -11.23
CA TYR A 38 -1.12 -5.69 -11.52
C TYR A 38 -0.41 -6.07 -10.22
N PHE A 39 0.16 -7.26 -10.12
CA PHE A 39 1.07 -7.54 -9.01
C PHE A 39 2.35 -6.69 -9.10
N CYS A 40 2.81 -6.22 -7.94
CA CYS A 40 4.06 -5.48 -7.80
C CYS A 40 5.16 -6.40 -7.22
N GLY A 41 6.42 -6.05 -7.47
CA GLY A 41 7.58 -6.53 -6.71
C GLY A 41 7.59 -8.04 -6.39
N GLY A 42 7.63 -8.35 -5.09
CA GLY A 42 7.69 -9.69 -4.53
C GLY A 42 6.51 -10.57 -4.97
N CYS A 43 5.30 -10.02 -5.00
CA CYS A 43 4.10 -10.74 -5.44
C CYS A 43 4.21 -11.21 -6.89
N CYS A 44 4.69 -10.35 -7.80
CA CYS A 44 4.85 -10.70 -9.21
C CYS A 44 5.90 -11.82 -9.39
N ILE A 45 7.03 -11.71 -8.68
CA ILE A 45 8.09 -12.71 -8.71
C ILE A 45 7.60 -14.04 -8.10
N GLY A 46 6.89 -13.99 -6.97
CA GLY A 46 6.34 -15.15 -6.29
C GLY A 46 5.37 -15.91 -7.19
N ALA A 47 4.41 -15.20 -7.79
CA ALA A 47 3.40 -15.79 -8.66
C ALA A 47 4.02 -16.59 -9.81
N LEU A 48 5.07 -16.05 -10.45
CA LEU A 48 5.74 -16.71 -11.57
C LEU A 48 6.74 -17.80 -11.14
N ARG A 49 7.51 -17.57 -10.07
CA ARG A 49 8.62 -18.45 -9.67
C ARG A 49 8.17 -19.60 -8.76
N HIS A 50 7.25 -19.34 -7.84
CA HIS A 50 6.82 -20.27 -6.79
C HIS A 50 5.35 -20.71 -6.95
N GLY A 51 4.60 -20.11 -7.88
CA GLY A 51 3.17 -20.37 -8.04
C GLY A 51 2.33 -19.82 -6.88
N GLY A 52 2.84 -18.81 -6.16
CA GLY A 52 2.23 -18.25 -4.95
C GLY A 52 3.18 -17.28 -4.26
N PHE A 53 3.10 -17.14 -2.94
CA PHE A 53 4.01 -16.28 -2.20
C PHE A 53 5.47 -16.75 -2.29
N VAL A 54 6.40 -15.79 -2.22
CA VAL A 54 7.78 -16.12 -1.87
C VAL A 54 7.80 -16.59 -0.40
N PRO A 55 8.51 -17.68 -0.02
CA PRO A 55 8.31 -18.32 1.28
C PRO A 55 8.52 -17.44 2.52
N TRP A 56 9.33 -16.39 2.42
CA TRP A 56 9.67 -15.48 3.52
C TRP A 56 8.96 -14.11 3.42
N ASP A 57 8.07 -13.95 2.45
CA ASP A 57 7.33 -12.72 2.16
C ASP A 57 5.98 -12.77 2.87
N ASP A 58 5.54 -11.65 3.44
CA ASP A 58 4.36 -11.55 4.31
C ASP A 58 3.32 -10.50 3.88
N ASP A 59 3.59 -9.73 2.84
CA ASP A 59 2.73 -8.66 2.33
C ASP A 59 2.18 -8.95 0.91
N VAL A 60 1.23 -8.11 0.49
CA VAL A 60 0.73 -8.08 -0.89
C VAL A 60 0.74 -6.64 -1.40
N ASP A 61 1.53 -6.43 -2.44
CA ASP A 61 1.62 -5.17 -3.16
C ASP A 61 1.02 -5.28 -4.57
N VAL A 62 0.23 -4.29 -4.94
CA VAL A 62 -0.35 -4.19 -6.28
C VAL A 62 -0.16 -2.80 -6.88
N PHE A 63 0.00 -2.73 -8.20
CA PHE A 63 -0.09 -1.49 -8.96
C PHE A 63 -1.47 -1.31 -9.56
N MET A 64 -1.95 -0.08 -9.58
CA MET A 64 -3.10 0.34 -10.39
C MET A 64 -2.74 1.53 -11.26
N PRO A 65 -3.11 1.55 -12.55
CA PRO A 65 -3.04 2.77 -13.36
C PRO A 65 -3.70 3.94 -12.63
N ARG A 66 -3.11 5.15 -12.69
CA ARG A 66 -3.67 6.34 -12.01
C ARG A 66 -5.19 6.52 -12.16
N PRO A 67 -5.79 6.39 -13.37
CA PRO A 67 -7.25 6.53 -13.50
C PRO A 67 -8.02 5.52 -12.64
N ASP A 68 -7.63 4.24 -12.69
CA ASP A 68 -8.28 3.16 -11.93
C ASP A 68 -8.03 3.31 -10.43
N TYR A 69 -6.86 3.80 -10.03
CA TYR A 69 -6.54 4.12 -8.64
C TYR A 69 -7.45 5.19 -8.06
N GLU A 70 -7.76 6.26 -8.82
CA GLU A 70 -8.71 7.28 -8.37
C GLU A 70 -10.15 6.80 -8.41
N GLU A 71 -10.52 5.99 -9.41
CA GLU A 71 -11.85 5.42 -9.50
C GLU A 71 -12.12 4.41 -8.37
N LEU A 72 -11.12 3.61 -7.98
CA LEU A 72 -11.18 2.76 -6.79
C LEU A 72 -11.56 3.58 -5.55
N ALA A 73 -10.89 4.71 -5.31
CA ALA A 73 -11.18 5.58 -4.16
C ALA A 73 -12.62 6.13 -4.17
N ARG A 74 -13.22 6.28 -5.36
CA ARG A 74 -14.60 6.73 -5.53
C ARG A 74 -15.61 5.60 -5.33
N LEU A 75 -15.31 4.40 -5.81
CA LEU A 75 -16.20 3.24 -5.81
C LEU A 75 -16.18 2.47 -4.49
N TRP A 76 -15.01 2.34 -3.85
CA TRP A 76 -14.84 1.55 -2.63
C TRP A 76 -15.85 1.92 -1.52
N PRO A 77 -16.03 3.20 -1.13
CA PRO A 77 -16.99 3.55 -0.08
C PRO A 77 -18.46 3.30 -0.45
N LEU A 78 -18.77 3.07 -1.73
CA LEU A 78 -20.14 2.86 -2.21
C LEU A 78 -20.52 1.38 -2.35
N HIS A 79 -19.52 0.52 -2.59
CA HIS A 79 -19.76 -0.85 -3.04
C HIS A 79 -19.00 -1.93 -2.26
N ALA A 80 -17.94 -1.58 -1.53
CA ALA A 80 -17.18 -2.54 -0.75
C ALA A 80 -17.82 -2.79 0.64
N ASP A 81 -17.41 -3.87 1.29
CA ASP A 81 -17.67 -4.17 2.69
C ASP A 81 -16.74 -3.32 3.57
N THR A 82 -17.04 -2.02 3.66
CA THR A 82 -16.21 -1.07 4.40
C THR A 82 -16.27 -1.25 5.91
N GLN A 83 -17.16 -2.13 6.43
CA GLN A 83 -17.14 -2.50 7.85
C GLN A 83 -15.97 -3.42 8.18
N ARG A 84 -15.49 -4.17 7.19
CA ARG A 84 -14.36 -5.08 7.34
C ARG A 84 -13.11 -4.57 6.63
N TYR A 85 -13.23 -4.17 5.38
CA TYR A 85 -12.11 -3.77 4.53
C TYR A 85 -12.10 -2.25 4.35
N GLU A 86 -11.43 -1.57 5.28
CA GLU A 86 -11.32 -0.12 5.30
C GLU A 86 -10.31 0.35 4.25
N TYR A 87 -10.71 1.32 3.42
CA TYR A 87 -9.81 1.95 2.45
C TYR A 87 -9.12 3.16 3.07
N VAL A 88 -7.81 3.07 3.19
CA VAL A 88 -6.97 4.02 3.93
C VAL A 88 -6.03 4.71 2.95
N ARG A 89 -6.16 6.03 2.82
CA ARG A 89 -5.21 6.87 2.07
C ARG A 89 -5.09 8.25 2.71
N SER A 90 -3.97 8.92 2.49
CA SER A 90 -3.84 10.32 2.94
C SER A 90 -4.88 11.21 2.22
N THR A 91 -5.61 12.00 3.00
CA THR A 91 -6.62 12.97 2.56
C THR A 91 -6.32 14.32 3.19
N ARG A 92 -7.17 15.32 2.92
CA ARG A 92 -7.08 16.64 3.57
C ARG A 92 -7.12 16.55 5.09
N ASP A 93 -7.95 15.65 5.62
CA ASP A 93 -8.32 15.61 7.04
C ASP A 93 -7.68 14.44 7.79
N MET A 94 -6.96 13.55 7.07
CA MET A 94 -6.29 12.39 7.64
C MET A 94 -4.97 12.13 6.92
N VAL A 95 -3.86 12.07 7.66
CA VAL A 95 -2.53 11.84 7.09
C VAL A 95 -1.92 10.54 7.59
N THR A 96 -1.83 9.55 6.71
CA THR A 96 -1.39 8.19 7.04
C THR A 96 0.12 8.08 7.14
N GLY A 97 0.88 8.96 6.47
CA GLY A 97 2.33 8.82 6.32
C GLY A 97 2.74 8.06 5.06
N ASP A 98 1.76 7.46 4.39
CA ASP A 98 1.95 6.67 3.17
C ASP A 98 1.72 7.51 1.92
N LEU A 99 2.45 7.18 0.85
CA LEU A 99 2.28 7.77 -0.49
C LEU A 99 1.21 7.05 -1.32
N MET A 100 0.80 5.87 -0.85
CA MET A 100 -0.11 4.94 -1.47
C MET A 100 -1.39 4.79 -0.65
N ALA A 101 -2.39 4.13 -1.23
CA ALA A 101 -3.56 3.68 -0.51
C ALA A 101 -3.33 2.26 0.00
N LYS A 102 -4.09 1.89 1.02
CA LYS A 102 -4.10 0.55 1.61
C LYS A 102 -5.53 0.10 1.80
N ILE A 103 -5.75 -1.21 1.74
CA ILE A 103 -6.96 -1.83 2.28
C ILE A 103 -6.57 -2.51 3.58
N CYS A 104 -7.22 -2.12 4.67
CA CYS A 104 -6.98 -2.64 6.02
C CYS A 104 -8.12 -3.57 6.43
N ASP A 105 -7.80 -4.77 6.92
CA ASP A 105 -8.80 -5.67 7.51
C ASP A 105 -9.01 -5.34 9.01
N ALA A 106 -10.13 -4.68 9.31
CA ALA A 106 -10.54 -4.24 10.64
C ALA A 106 -10.81 -5.40 11.63
N THR A 107 -10.86 -6.65 11.16
CA THR A 107 -11.00 -7.84 12.01
C THR A 107 -9.65 -8.38 12.51
N THR A 108 -8.54 -7.76 12.10
CA THR A 108 -7.17 -8.14 12.46
C THR A 108 -6.48 -7.04 13.25
N THR A 109 -5.25 -7.28 13.74
CA THR A 109 -4.45 -6.25 14.40
C THR A 109 -3.00 -6.34 13.93
N CYS A 110 -2.53 -5.26 13.32
CA CYS A 110 -1.12 -5.05 12.98
C CYS A 110 -0.83 -3.54 13.13
N ILE A 111 0.27 -3.19 13.79
CA ILE A 111 0.63 -1.79 14.06
C ILE A 111 2.04 -1.55 13.55
N SER A 112 2.16 -0.79 12.46
CA SER A 112 3.47 -0.36 11.95
C SER A 112 4.10 0.66 12.89
N ALA A 113 5.39 0.50 13.18
CA ALA A 113 6.09 1.34 14.18
C ALA A 113 6.01 2.85 13.87
N TYR A 114 6.04 3.25 12.60
CA TYR A 114 5.96 4.65 12.17
C TYR A 114 4.53 5.22 12.16
N GLN A 115 3.50 4.37 12.32
CA GLN A 115 2.09 4.76 12.34
C GLN A 115 1.45 4.59 13.72
N ARG A 116 2.19 4.08 14.72
CA ARG A 116 1.66 3.75 16.06
C ARG A 116 0.81 4.84 16.69
N ASP A 117 1.24 6.09 16.56
CA ASP A 117 0.58 7.24 17.21
C ASP A 117 -0.44 7.94 16.30
N LYS A 118 -0.77 7.34 15.15
CA LYS A 118 -1.74 7.88 14.19
C LYS A 118 -3.12 7.29 14.44
N ASP A 119 -4.12 8.16 14.40
CA ASP A 119 -5.54 7.81 14.45
C ASP A 119 -6.01 7.35 13.05
N ILE A 120 -5.61 6.13 12.70
CA ILE A 120 -5.94 5.45 11.45
C ILE A 120 -6.31 3.99 11.77
N PRO A 121 -7.00 3.26 10.87
CA PRO A 121 -7.22 1.84 11.05
C PRO A 121 -5.89 1.08 11.19
N HIS A 122 -5.80 0.24 12.22
CA HIS A 122 -4.65 -0.62 12.49
C HIS A 122 -5.07 -2.08 12.30
N GLY A 123 -4.48 -2.75 11.31
CA GLY A 123 -4.82 -4.11 10.90
C GLY A 123 -3.83 -4.58 9.84
N LEU A 124 -3.97 -5.83 9.39
CA LEU A 124 -3.23 -6.30 8.23
C LEU A 124 -3.64 -5.49 7.00
N THR A 125 -2.66 -5.07 6.21
CA THR A 125 -2.88 -4.20 5.05
C THR A 125 -2.45 -4.87 3.75
N LEU A 126 -3.16 -4.51 2.68
CA LEU A 126 -2.74 -4.72 1.30
C LEU A 126 -2.45 -3.36 0.67
N ASP A 127 -1.27 -3.20 0.09
CA ASP A 127 -0.79 -1.92 -0.41
C ASP A 127 -1.10 -1.75 -1.90
N ILE A 128 -1.71 -0.61 -2.25
CA ILE A 128 -2.12 -0.27 -3.61
C ILE A 128 -1.31 0.93 -4.08
N LEU A 129 -0.32 0.67 -4.91
CA LEU A 129 0.58 1.68 -5.44
C LEU A 129 0.00 2.29 -6.73
N PRO A 130 -0.09 3.62 -6.84
CA PRO A 130 -0.48 4.24 -8.09
C PRO A 130 0.65 4.12 -9.13
N LEU A 131 0.29 3.72 -10.34
CA LEU A 131 1.17 3.68 -11.50
C LEU A 131 0.90 4.92 -12.35
N ASP A 132 1.76 5.92 -12.18
CA ASP A 132 1.70 7.18 -12.91
C ASP A 132 2.39 7.10 -14.28
N GLY A 133 1.81 7.78 -15.27
CA GLY A 133 2.43 7.92 -16.59
C GLY A 133 3.73 8.73 -16.53
N TYR A 134 4.67 8.43 -17.44
CA TYR A 134 5.96 9.13 -17.50
C TYR A 134 5.98 10.11 -18.68
N PRO A 135 6.10 11.43 -18.45
CA PRO A 135 6.10 12.41 -19.53
C PRO A 135 7.25 12.23 -20.53
N ALA A 136 6.94 12.33 -21.82
CA ALA A 136 7.94 12.24 -22.89
C ALA A 136 8.91 13.44 -22.90
N SER A 137 8.46 14.63 -22.47
CA SER A 137 9.27 15.85 -22.45
C SER A 137 10.06 16.01 -21.15
N ALA A 138 11.29 16.54 -21.25
CA ALA A 138 12.14 16.76 -20.08
C ALA A 138 11.53 17.77 -19.08
N SER A 139 10.84 18.80 -19.55
CA SER A 139 10.14 19.77 -18.70
C SER A 139 8.96 19.13 -17.96
N GLY A 140 8.18 18.29 -18.64
CA GLY A 140 7.08 17.54 -18.03
C GLY A 140 7.58 16.62 -16.91
N ARG A 141 8.69 15.91 -17.13
CA ARG A 141 9.32 15.08 -16.10
C ARG A 141 9.79 15.88 -14.89
N ARG A 142 10.42 17.04 -15.10
CA ARG A 142 10.83 17.92 -13.99
C ARG A 142 9.62 18.39 -13.19
N MET A 143 8.55 18.80 -13.87
CA MET A 143 7.31 19.21 -13.20
C MET A 143 6.69 18.06 -12.41
N GLN A 144 6.61 16.86 -12.99
CA GLN A 144 6.12 15.67 -12.30
C GLN A 144 6.93 15.37 -11.03
N MET A 145 8.27 15.43 -11.08
CA MET A 145 9.10 15.24 -9.90
C MET A 145 8.82 16.29 -8.82
N VAL A 146 8.69 17.57 -9.19
CA VAL A 146 8.33 18.63 -8.23
C VAL A 146 7.00 18.31 -7.54
N TRP A 147 5.97 17.93 -8.30
CA TRP A 147 4.68 17.55 -7.73
C TRP A 147 4.77 16.31 -6.84
N ALA A 148 5.53 15.29 -7.25
CA ALA A 148 5.73 14.08 -6.46
C ALA A 148 6.42 14.40 -5.12
N TYR A 149 7.42 15.27 -5.11
CA TYR A 149 8.07 15.70 -3.86
C TYR A 149 7.14 16.53 -2.98
N LEU A 150 6.37 17.46 -3.55
CA LEU A 150 5.38 18.24 -2.78
C LEU A 150 4.31 17.33 -2.17
N PHE A 151 3.81 16.36 -2.93
CA PHE A 151 2.86 15.37 -2.45
C PHE A 151 3.49 14.47 -1.37
N SER A 152 4.74 14.05 -1.56
CA SER A 152 5.46 13.27 -0.56
C SER A 152 5.62 14.01 0.76
N LEU A 153 5.96 15.31 0.71
CA LEU A 153 6.02 16.16 1.90
C LEU A 153 4.65 16.31 2.57
N PHE A 154 3.58 16.45 1.78
CA PHE A 154 2.21 16.49 2.28
C PHE A 154 1.84 15.19 3.02
N CYS A 155 2.11 14.02 2.46
CA CYS A 155 1.81 12.74 3.09
C CYS A 155 2.70 12.44 4.30
N ALA A 156 3.99 12.79 4.23
CA ALA A 156 4.92 12.48 5.29
C ALA A 156 4.69 13.35 6.54
N GLN A 157 4.20 14.59 6.37
CA GLN A 157 4.04 15.61 7.44
C GLN A 157 5.27 15.77 8.35
N SER A 158 6.43 15.32 7.89
CA SER A 158 7.69 15.34 8.61
C SER A 158 8.69 16.10 7.78
N VAL A 159 9.45 16.97 8.46
CA VAL A 159 10.61 17.60 7.86
C VAL A 159 11.65 16.49 7.65
N PRO A 160 12.34 16.42 6.50
CA PRO A 160 13.40 15.44 6.28
C PRO A 160 14.39 15.47 7.45
N VAL A 161 14.42 14.40 8.25
CA VAL A 161 15.40 14.28 9.31
C VAL A 161 16.70 13.83 8.65
N ARG A 162 17.81 14.48 8.96
CA ARG A 162 19.12 14.10 8.44
C ARG A 162 19.54 12.76 9.06
N HIS A 163 19.36 11.67 8.33
CA HIS A 163 19.75 10.33 8.78
C HIS A 163 21.25 10.03 8.52
N GLY A 164 21.93 10.86 7.74
CA GLY A 164 23.38 10.76 7.52
C GLY A 164 24.16 11.71 8.44
N GLY A 165 25.00 11.18 9.31
CA GLY A 165 26.09 11.96 9.92
C GLY A 165 26.98 12.58 8.84
N LEU A 166 27.87 13.52 9.20
CA LEU A 166 29.08 13.71 8.40
C LEU A 166 29.69 12.31 8.24
N MET A 167 29.87 11.83 7.00
CA MET A 167 30.71 10.66 6.78
C MET A 167 32.05 10.98 7.43
N ALA A 168 32.37 10.26 8.50
CA ALA A 168 33.65 10.34 9.20
C ALA A 168 34.73 9.68 8.34
#